data_AF-A0A2P4P0B6-F1
#
_entry.id   AF-A0A2P4P0B6-F1
#
_cell.length_a   1.000
_cell.length_b   1.000
_cell.length_c   1.000
_cell.angle_alpha   90.00
_cell.angle_beta   90.00
_cell.angle_gamma   90.00
#
_symmetry.space_group_name_H-M   'P 1'
#
loop_
_entity.id
_entity.type
_entity.pdbx_description
1 polymer ?
#
loop_
_entity_poly.entity_id
_entity_poly.type
_entity_poly.pdbx_seq_one_letter_code
_entity_poly.pdbx_strand_id
1 'polypeptide(L)'
;MPFFTTEELGKLFRLYSEFFDEIIPIDIQSVIMHESFGHPASFMILLKLYHDHRTYSPIEWNRLLKENLESYLNGTHIKIIRALRMMKSTDLAHVRDLTAIKNEYWKVDLSDLNEIDKYLLNIGILVPLTKDRGSNRISFTSNVIFRVVFREVWPKPNSLQIQDVKDPLSLLVRALQNITPTTIINERIRNLHGPSEKAFQAAVFCVMNELLPTSMDCLFEVRIREHEALDLMVIQDNNDWCGYEFKVEKIFSAQFKDPVKQAKRYAEYFRMNIYLVNFYHDGGSTPAVVNVPKDVTLVNVKYNAECTKFTINTIDNEISINVS
;
A
#
# COMPACT_ATOMS: atom_id res chain seq x y z
N MET A 1 -4.30 -8.88 25.49
CA MET A 1 -5.40 -9.85 25.27
C MET A 1 -4.99 -10.77 24.13
N PRO A 2 -5.41 -12.04 24.14
CA PRO A 2 -5.22 -12.91 22.98
C PRO A 2 -6.03 -12.39 21.78
N PHE A 3 -5.51 -12.63 20.59
CA PHE A 3 -6.22 -12.40 19.34
C PHE A 3 -7.37 -13.40 19.19
N PHE A 4 -8.51 -12.95 18.66
CA PHE A 4 -9.58 -13.84 18.27
C PHE A 4 -9.19 -14.68 17.04
N THR A 5 -9.68 -15.90 17.02
CA THR A 5 -9.68 -16.80 15.86
C THR A 5 -10.84 -16.44 14.92
N THR A 6 -10.75 -16.90 13.67
CA THR A 6 -11.83 -16.82 12.69
C THR A 6 -13.15 -17.37 13.25
N GLU A 7 -13.10 -18.48 14.00
CA GLU A 7 -14.28 -19.09 14.61
C GLU A 7 -14.90 -18.20 15.72
N GLU A 8 -14.06 -17.61 16.57
CA GLU A 8 -14.51 -16.69 17.63
C GLU A 8 -15.13 -15.42 17.03
N LEU A 9 -14.51 -14.82 16.01
CA LEU A 9 -15.07 -13.68 15.30
C LEU A 9 -16.41 -14.04 14.62
N GLY A 10 -16.52 -15.22 14.03
CA GLY A 10 -17.78 -15.72 13.46
C GLY A 10 -18.91 -15.86 14.50
N LYS A 11 -18.58 -16.24 15.74
CA LYS A 11 -19.54 -16.24 16.86
C LYS A 11 -19.99 -14.82 17.19
N LEU A 12 -19.10 -13.83 17.17
CA LEU A 12 -19.44 -12.44 17.43
C LEU A 12 -20.38 -11.84 16.38
N PHE A 13 -20.24 -12.19 15.10
CA PHE A 13 -21.20 -11.76 14.06
C PHE A 13 -22.59 -12.37 14.24
N ARG A 14 -22.67 -13.64 14.69
CA ARG A 14 -23.97 -14.25 15.03
C ARG A 14 -24.64 -13.51 16.19
N LEU A 15 -23.90 -13.23 17.25
CA LEU A 15 -24.41 -12.43 18.37
C LEU A 15 -24.86 -11.04 17.90
N TYR A 16 -24.07 -10.35 17.08
CA TYR A 16 -24.49 -9.07 16.49
C TYR A 16 -25.84 -9.21 15.77
N SER A 17 -26.00 -10.26 14.96
CA SER A 17 -27.24 -10.49 14.20
C SER A 17 -28.44 -10.74 15.12
N GLU A 18 -28.25 -11.50 16.20
CA GLU A 18 -29.29 -11.77 17.20
C GLU A 18 -29.70 -10.51 17.97
N PHE A 19 -28.75 -9.64 18.30
CA PHE A 19 -29.01 -8.42 19.08
C PHE A 19 -29.62 -7.28 18.28
N PHE A 20 -29.25 -7.15 16.99
CA PHE A 20 -29.67 -6.04 16.14
C PHE A 20 -30.70 -6.41 15.08
N ASP A 21 -31.11 -7.69 15.02
CA ASP A 21 -32.01 -8.25 14.00
C ASP A 21 -31.52 -7.95 12.56
N GLU A 22 -30.21 -8.08 12.35
CA GLU A 22 -29.55 -7.66 11.11
C GLU A 22 -28.36 -8.54 10.76
N ILE A 23 -28.32 -9.04 9.52
CA ILE A 23 -27.23 -9.90 9.04
C ILE A 23 -26.23 -9.05 8.24
N ILE A 24 -24.99 -9.01 8.73
CA ILE A 24 -23.87 -8.42 7.99
C ILE A 24 -23.56 -9.31 6.77
N PRO A 25 -23.44 -8.76 5.55
CA PRO A 25 -23.04 -9.52 4.38
C PRO A 25 -21.71 -10.26 4.58
N ILE A 26 -21.61 -11.49 4.08
CA ILE A 26 -20.43 -12.36 4.28
C ILE A 26 -19.15 -11.69 3.76
N ASP A 27 -19.21 -10.98 2.64
CA ASP A 27 -18.05 -10.28 2.07
C ASP A 27 -17.56 -9.18 3.01
N ILE A 28 -18.48 -8.44 3.63
CA ILE A 28 -18.16 -7.41 4.63
C ILE A 28 -17.64 -8.04 5.93
N GLN A 29 -18.22 -9.15 6.38
CA GLN A 29 -17.67 -9.91 7.51
C GLN A 29 -16.22 -10.31 7.26
N SER A 30 -15.93 -10.86 6.07
CA SER A 30 -14.59 -11.27 5.66
C SER A 30 -13.61 -10.10 5.68
N VAL A 31 -14.03 -8.94 5.15
CA VAL A 31 -13.23 -7.71 5.18
C VAL A 31 -12.99 -7.22 6.61
N ILE A 32 -14.01 -7.19 7.47
CA ILE A 32 -13.86 -6.80 8.89
C ILE A 32 -12.90 -7.75 9.62
N MET A 33 -13.02 -9.07 9.39
CA MET A 33 -12.13 -10.06 10.00
C MET A 33 -10.69 -9.84 9.56
N HIS A 34 -10.46 -9.70 8.26
CA HIS A 34 -9.15 -9.39 7.70
C HIS A 34 -8.59 -8.07 8.26
N GLU A 35 -9.38 -6.99 8.28
CA GLU A 35 -8.92 -5.67 8.75
C GLU A 35 -8.65 -5.64 10.26
N SER A 36 -9.43 -6.39 11.03
CA SER A 36 -9.22 -6.52 12.48
C SER A 36 -7.97 -7.34 12.80
N PHE A 37 -7.57 -8.24 11.90
CA PHE A 37 -6.52 -9.24 12.13
C PHE A 37 -6.76 -10.10 13.39
N GLY A 38 -7.99 -10.18 13.89
CA GLY A 38 -8.32 -10.83 15.17
C GLY A 38 -8.13 -9.96 16.40
N HIS A 39 -7.68 -8.71 16.27
CA HIS A 39 -7.51 -7.81 17.40
C HIS A 39 -8.88 -7.33 17.94
N PRO A 40 -9.22 -7.58 19.21
CA PRO A 40 -10.56 -7.31 19.75
C PRO A 40 -11.02 -5.85 19.59
N ALA A 41 -10.16 -4.88 19.93
CA ALA A 41 -10.56 -3.47 19.85
C ALA A 41 -10.71 -3.00 18.40
N SER A 42 -9.82 -3.44 17.50
CA SER A 42 -9.95 -3.11 16.07
C SER A 42 -11.20 -3.75 15.47
N PHE A 43 -11.52 -4.99 15.84
CA PHE A 43 -12.77 -5.65 15.43
C PHE A 43 -14.00 -4.84 15.86
N MET A 44 -14.06 -4.42 17.12
CA MET A 44 -15.19 -3.62 17.62
C MET A 44 -15.31 -2.25 16.94
N ILE A 45 -14.18 -1.60 16.66
CA ILE A 45 -14.15 -0.34 15.90
C ILE A 45 -14.72 -0.53 14.49
N LEU A 46 -14.28 -1.56 13.78
CA LEU A 46 -14.76 -1.88 12.44
C LEU A 46 -16.24 -2.27 12.45
N LEU A 47 -16.67 -3.07 13.43
CA LEU A 47 -18.07 -3.46 13.59
C LEU A 47 -18.96 -2.24 13.86
N LYS A 48 -18.49 -1.28 14.67
CA LYS A 48 -19.20 -0.02 14.94
C LYS A 48 -19.18 0.94 13.74
N LEU A 49 -18.14 0.91 12.90
CA LEU A 49 -18.12 1.67 11.66
C LEU A 49 -19.13 1.09 10.65
N TYR A 50 -19.20 -0.23 10.51
CA TYR A 50 -20.32 -0.89 9.80
C TYR A 50 -21.68 -0.51 10.42
N HIS A 51 -21.67 -0.45 11.76
CA HIS A 51 -22.66 0.12 12.68
C HIS A 51 -23.43 1.33 12.12
N ASP A 52 -22.66 2.28 11.65
CA ASP A 52 -23.17 3.62 11.39
C ASP A 52 -23.43 3.87 9.91
N HIS A 53 -22.80 3.09 9.03
CA HIS A 53 -22.81 3.35 7.59
C HIS A 53 -23.52 2.28 6.75
N ARG A 54 -23.70 1.05 7.23
CA ARG A 54 -24.50 0.00 6.56
C ARG A 54 -24.14 -0.25 5.08
N THR A 55 -22.86 -0.21 4.72
CA THR A 55 -22.46 -0.53 3.34
C THR A 55 -22.56 -2.03 3.06
N TYR A 56 -22.88 -2.36 1.81
CA TYR A 56 -22.90 -3.73 1.28
C TYR A 56 -21.75 -4.00 0.31
N SER A 57 -20.92 -2.99 0.02
CA SER A 57 -19.86 -3.07 -0.99
C SER A 57 -18.46 -3.07 -0.35
N PRO A 58 -17.63 -4.11 -0.59
CA PRO A 58 -16.23 -4.12 -0.19
C PRO A 58 -15.41 -2.94 -0.75
N ILE A 59 -15.80 -2.40 -1.90
CA ILE A 59 -15.15 -1.23 -2.51
C ILE A 59 -15.48 0.01 -1.68
N GLU A 60 -16.77 0.24 -1.40
CA GLU A 60 -17.22 1.37 -0.58
C GLU A 60 -16.65 1.30 0.85
N TRP A 61 -16.43 0.10 1.38
CA TRP A 61 -15.78 -0.09 2.68
C TRP A 61 -14.41 0.61 2.76
N ASN A 62 -13.58 0.52 1.73
CA ASN A 62 -12.28 1.19 1.73
C ASN A 62 -12.42 2.72 1.80
N ARG A 63 -13.41 3.28 1.10
CA ARG A 63 -13.73 4.71 1.15
C ARG A 63 -14.18 5.12 2.56
N LEU A 64 -15.07 4.34 3.17
CA LEU A 64 -15.51 4.58 4.54
C LEU A 64 -14.36 4.53 5.55
N LEU A 65 -13.45 3.56 5.43
CA LEU A 65 -12.25 3.50 6.27
C LEU A 65 -11.36 4.74 6.06
N LYS A 66 -11.18 5.19 4.82
CA LYS A 66 -10.37 6.37 4.51
C LYS A 66 -10.93 7.65 5.13
N GLU A 67 -12.25 7.82 5.10
CA GLU A 67 -12.94 9.03 5.55
C GLU A 67 -13.20 9.04 7.06
N ASN A 68 -13.49 7.88 7.67
CA ASN A 68 -14.08 7.83 9.01
C ASN A 68 -13.21 7.15 10.07
N LEU A 69 -12.27 6.26 9.70
CA LEU A 69 -11.60 5.39 10.67
C LEU A 69 -10.94 6.13 11.85
N GLU A 70 -10.34 7.31 11.60
CA GLU A 70 -9.65 8.09 12.63
C GLU A 70 -10.57 8.53 13.77
N SER A 71 -11.83 8.88 13.47
CA SER A 71 -12.81 9.31 14.48
C SER A 71 -13.18 8.16 15.44
N TYR A 72 -13.15 6.92 14.96
CA TYR A 72 -13.43 5.72 15.76
C TYR A 72 -12.22 5.23 16.55
N LEU A 73 -11.01 5.70 16.23
CA LEU A 73 -9.76 5.32 16.94
C LEU A 73 -9.58 6.02 18.30
N ASN A 74 -10.50 6.93 18.67
CA ASN A 74 -10.54 7.62 19.98
C ASN A 74 -9.17 8.17 20.45
N GLY A 75 -8.47 8.88 19.55
CA GLY A 75 -7.16 9.49 19.83
C GLY A 75 -5.96 8.53 19.80
N THR A 76 -6.16 7.23 19.60
CA THR A 76 -5.05 6.26 19.42
C THR A 76 -4.19 6.62 18.21
N HIS A 77 -4.82 7.01 17.10
CA HIS A 77 -4.11 7.46 15.89
C HIS A 77 -3.21 8.68 16.17
N ILE A 78 -3.68 9.64 16.96
CA ILE A 78 -2.92 10.85 17.35
C ILE A 78 -1.64 10.45 18.11
N LYS A 79 -1.75 9.51 19.06
CA LYS A 79 -0.59 9.04 19.83
C LYS A 79 0.43 8.34 18.95
N ILE A 80 -0.02 7.47 18.04
CA ILE A 80 0.84 6.77 17.08
C ILE A 80 1.54 7.77 16.16
N ILE A 81 0.79 8.68 15.54
CA ILE A 81 1.32 9.70 14.65
C ILE A 81 2.36 10.57 15.37
N ARG A 82 2.06 11.02 16.60
CA ARG A 82 3.01 11.82 17.38
C ARG A 82 4.29 11.05 17.69
N ALA A 83 4.19 9.77 18.03
CA ALA A 83 5.35 8.93 18.28
C ALA A 83 6.21 8.78 17.02
N LEU A 84 5.61 8.50 15.87
CA LEU A 84 6.30 8.37 14.58
C LEU A 84 7.00 9.67 14.17
N ARG A 85 6.33 10.82 14.28
CA ARG A 85 6.92 12.13 13.93
C ARG A 85 8.14 12.52 14.78
N MET A 86 8.27 11.97 15.97
CA MET A 86 9.39 12.23 16.87
C MET A 86 10.57 11.26 16.64
N MET A 87 10.41 10.25 15.78
CA MET A 87 11.47 9.28 15.46
C MET A 87 12.55 9.91 14.57
N LYS A 88 13.77 9.40 14.69
CA LYS A 88 14.88 9.75 13.80
C LYS A 88 14.62 9.16 12.40
N SER A 89 15.23 9.74 11.36
CA SER A 89 15.09 9.29 9.97
C SER A 89 15.40 7.80 9.79
N THR A 90 16.44 7.31 10.47
CA THR A 90 16.85 5.90 10.42
C THR A 90 15.82 4.96 11.05
N ASP A 91 15.13 5.36 12.11
CA ASP A 91 14.08 4.57 12.75
C ASP A 91 12.81 4.58 11.90
N LEU A 92 12.47 5.72 11.30
CA LEU A 92 11.39 5.80 10.32
C LEU A 92 11.64 4.91 9.10
N ALA A 93 12.89 4.80 8.62
CA ALA A 93 13.23 3.88 7.54
C ALA A 93 12.96 2.42 7.94
N HIS A 94 13.29 2.02 9.18
CA HIS A 94 12.95 0.69 9.70
C HIS A 94 11.43 0.46 9.72
N VAL A 95 10.65 1.44 10.18
CA VAL A 95 9.17 1.34 10.16
C VAL A 95 8.65 1.26 8.72
N ARG A 96 9.23 2.00 7.76
CA ARG A 96 8.86 1.89 6.35
C ARG A 96 9.12 0.49 5.82
N ASP A 97 10.27 -0.10 6.13
CA ASP A 97 10.60 -1.46 5.70
C ASP A 97 9.58 -2.48 6.24
N LEU A 98 9.12 -2.33 7.48
CA LEU A 98 8.02 -3.12 8.05
C LEU A 98 6.70 -2.90 7.30
N THR A 99 6.44 -1.69 6.79
CA THR A 99 5.20 -1.40 6.06
C THR A 99 5.24 -1.73 4.55
N ALA A 100 6.44 -1.83 3.96
CA ALA A 100 6.65 -2.08 2.53
C ALA A 100 6.34 -3.53 2.13
N ILE A 101 6.45 -4.45 3.10
CA ILE A 101 6.12 -5.86 2.92
C ILE A 101 4.81 -6.09 3.66
N LYS A 102 3.72 -6.36 2.94
CA LYS A 102 2.47 -6.85 3.54
C LYS A 102 2.62 -8.30 4.01
N ASN A 103 3.64 -8.56 4.83
CA ASN A 103 3.79 -9.80 5.57
C ASN A 103 2.92 -9.68 6.82
N GLU A 104 2.05 -10.66 7.03
CA GLU A 104 1.21 -10.72 8.23
C GLU A 104 2.06 -10.83 9.51
N TYR A 105 3.33 -11.24 9.40
CA TYR A 105 4.27 -11.33 10.51
C TYR A 105 5.75 -11.28 10.07
N TRP A 106 6.61 -10.92 11.02
CA TRP A 106 8.07 -11.00 10.92
C TRP A 106 8.62 -11.95 11.97
N LYS A 107 9.56 -12.81 11.58
CA LYS A 107 10.33 -13.64 12.52
C LYS A 107 11.38 -12.76 13.19
N VAL A 108 11.39 -12.74 14.53
CA VAL A 108 12.32 -11.93 15.33
C VAL A 108 12.72 -12.70 16.58
N ASP A 109 13.93 -12.49 17.09
CA ASP A 109 14.27 -12.99 18.41
C ASP A 109 13.63 -12.09 19.48
N LEU A 110 12.55 -12.54 20.12
CA LEU A 110 11.89 -11.79 21.18
C LEU A 110 12.79 -11.57 22.41
N SER A 111 13.84 -12.37 22.59
CA SER A 111 14.81 -12.22 23.67
C SER A 111 15.89 -11.17 23.38
N ASP A 112 16.11 -10.83 22.10
CA ASP A 112 17.11 -9.88 21.63
C ASP A 112 16.54 -8.93 20.58
N LEU A 113 15.47 -8.23 20.95
CA LEU A 113 14.88 -7.20 20.11
C LEU A 113 15.77 -5.95 20.08
N ASN A 114 15.88 -5.34 18.91
CA ASN A 114 16.47 -4.00 18.81
C ASN A 114 15.57 -2.97 19.51
N GLU A 115 16.12 -1.80 19.82
CA GLU A 115 15.42 -0.76 20.59
C GLU A 115 14.18 -0.20 19.87
N ILE A 116 14.21 -0.14 18.53
CA ILE A 116 13.05 0.35 17.77
C ILE A 116 11.89 -0.64 17.83
N ASP A 117 12.12 -1.94 17.69
CA ASP A 117 11.08 -2.97 17.80
C ASP A 117 10.50 -3.02 19.22
N LYS A 118 11.35 -2.89 20.26
CA LYS A 118 10.89 -2.74 21.65
C LYS A 118 9.97 -1.54 21.81
N TYR A 119 10.35 -0.40 21.23
CA TYR A 119 9.55 0.82 21.29
C TYR A 119 8.20 0.64 20.58
N LEU A 120 8.20 0.08 19.36
CA LEU A 120 7.00 -0.18 18.56
C LEU A 120 6.03 -1.15 19.25
N LEU A 121 6.56 -2.16 19.95
CA LEU A 121 5.77 -3.07 20.80
C LEU A 121 5.14 -2.31 21.99
N ASN A 122 5.93 -1.48 22.66
CA ASN A 122 5.49 -0.74 23.85
C ASN A 122 4.36 0.26 23.53
N ILE A 123 4.39 0.90 22.35
CA ILE A 123 3.33 1.82 21.92
C ILE A 123 2.15 1.11 21.22
N GLY A 124 2.19 -0.22 21.10
CA GLY A 124 1.10 -1.02 20.54
C GLY A 124 0.96 -0.91 19.02
N ILE A 125 2.03 -0.53 18.30
CA ILE A 125 2.07 -0.65 16.83
C ILE A 125 2.28 -2.11 16.44
N LEU A 126 3.22 -2.77 17.12
CA LEU A 126 3.52 -4.19 16.96
C LEU A 126 3.01 -4.99 18.15
N VAL A 127 2.83 -6.29 17.93
CA VAL A 127 2.51 -7.27 18.98
C VAL A 127 3.26 -8.58 18.74
N PRO A 128 3.60 -9.33 19.79
CA PRO A 128 4.12 -10.69 19.66
C PRO A 128 2.99 -11.66 19.29
N LEU A 129 3.24 -12.56 18.35
CA LEU A 129 2.33 -13.65 18.00
C LEU A 129 2.66 -14.88 18.83
N THR A 130 1.94 -15.07 19.93
CA THR A 130 2.23 -16.12 20.93
C THR A 130 1.47 -17.44 20.72
N LYS A 131 0.63 -17.54 19.69
CA LYS A 131 -0.22 -18.73 19.47
C LYS A 131 0.58 -19.97 19.01
N ASP A 132 1.68 -19.77 18.30
CA ASP A 132 2.54 -20.87 17.86
C ASP A 132 3.69 -21.06 18.85
N ARG A 133 3.55 -22.06 19.72
CA ARG A 133 4.62 -22.52 20.62
C ARG A 133 5.88 -22.81 19.81
N GLY A 134 6.82 -21.87 19.77
CA GLY A 134 8.11 -22.01 19.11
C GLY A 134 8.39 -21.06 17.95
N SER A 135 7.46 -20.17 17.56
CA SER A 135 7.76 -19.16 16.54
C SER A 135 7.81 -17.76 17.12
N ASN A 136 9.04 -17.29 17.26
CA ASN A 136 9.46 -15.98 17.71
C ASN A 136 9.06 -14.98 16.60
N ARG A 137 7.85 -14.40 16.70
CA ARG A 137 7.23 -13.58 15.65
C ARG A 137 6.54 -12.35 16.20
N ILE A 138 6.58 -11.28 15.42
CA ILE A 138 5.84 -10.04 15.64
C ILE A 138 4.95 -9.75 14.43
N SER A 139 3.90 -8.95 14.64
CA SER A 139 3.02 -8.47 13.58
C SER A 139 2.50 -7.08 13.92
N PHE A 140 1.91 -6.37 12.96
CA PHE A 140 1.11 -5.21 13.31
C PHE A 140 -0.08 -5.64 14.18
N THR A 141 -0.44 -4.80 15.15
CA THR A 141 -1.58 -5.06 16.03
C THR A 141 -2.87 -5.36 15.26
N SER A 142 -3.07 -4.70 14.12
CA SER A 142 -4.15 -4.98 13.15
C SER A 142 -3.88 -4.24 11.85
N ASN A 143 -4.63 -4.54 10.79
CA ASN A 143 -4.55 -3.76 9.54
C ASN A 143 -5.06 -2.31 9.73
N VAL A 144 -5.94 -2.08 10.70
CA VAL A 144 -6.33 -0.72 11.14
C VAL A 144 -5.12 0.09 11.62
N ILE A 145 -4.26 -0.51 12.47
CA ILE A 145 -3.04 0.14 12.97
C ILE A 145 -2.01 0.28 11.85
N PHE A 146 -1.84 -0.76 11.02
CA PHE A 146 -1.01 -0.69 9.81
C PHE A 146 -1.39 0.50 8.95
N ARG A 147 -2.69 0.74 8.66
CA ARG A 147 -3.16 1.87 7.83
C ARG A 147 -2.71 3.23 8.40
N VAL A 148 -2.81 3.42 9.72
CA VAL A 148 -2.37 4.65 10.39
C VAL A 148 -0.86 4.83 10.24
N VAL A 149 -0.08 3.78 10.50
CA VAL A 149 1.39 3.82 10.43
C VAL A 149 1.85 4.06 9.00
N PHE A 150 1.32 3.27 8.05
CA PHE A 150 1.61 3.35 6.62
C PHE A 150 1.39 4.77 6.09
N ARG A 151 0.22 5.37 6.35
CA ARG A 151 -0.06 6.75 5.93
C ARG A 151 0.90 7.78 6.51
N GLU A 152 1.42 7.55 7.70
CA GLU A 152 2.28 8.53 8.37
C GLU A 152 3.74 8.42 7.94
N VAL A 153 4.24 7.22 7.63
CA VAL A 153 5.66 7.02 7.29
C VAL A 153 5.96 7.22 5.80
N TRP A 154 4.95 7.14 4.93
CA TRP A 154 5.09 7.36 3.49
C TRP A 154 4.70 8.79 3.06
N PRO A 155 5.11 9.24 1.86
CA PRO A 155 4.87 10.61 1.38
C PRO A 155 3.40 11.02 1.40
N LYS A 156 3.17 12.29 1.70
CA LYS A 156 1.90 12.98 1.48
C LYS A 156 2.15 14.13 0.51
N PRO A 157 1.34 14.30 -0.54
CA PRO A 157 1.50 15.44 -1.44
C PRO A 157 1.32 16.74 -0.67
N ASN A 158 2.15 17.73 -0.95
CA ASN A 158 1.94 19.11 -0.50
C ASN A 158 0.89 19.84 -1.36
N SER A 159 0.42 19.21 -2.43
CA SER A 159 -0.52 19.76 -3.39
C SER A 159 -1.97 19.37 -3.09
N LEU A 160 -2.89 20.24 -3.50
CA LEU A 160 -4.32 19.98 -3.44
C LEU A 160 -4.70 18.80 -4.36
N GLN A 161 -5.81 18.13 -4.03
CA GLN A 161 -6.42 17.12 -4.89
C GLN A 161 -6.56 17.63 -6.33
N ILE A 162 -6.29 16.74 -7.28
CA ILE A 162 -6.44 17.00 -8.70
C ILE A 162 -7.93 17.03 -9.02
N GLN A 163 -8.42 18.16 -9.54
CA GLN A 163 -9.83 18.32 -9.90
C GLN A 163 -10.21 17.51 -11.16
N ASP A 164 -9.28 17.36 -12.10
CA ASP A 164 -9.50 16.64 -13.36
C ASP A 164 -8.27 15.79 -13.72
N VAL A 165 -8.42 14.48 -13.58
CA VAL A 165 -7.38 13.49 -13.89
C VAL A 165 -7.54 13.11 -15.36
N LYS A 166 -6.76 13.76 -16.23
CA LYS A 166 -6.91 13.66 -17.69
C LYS A 166 -6.61 12.27 -18.24
N ASP A 167 -5.50 11.70 -17.80
CA ASP A 167 -5.01 10.41 -18.28
C ASP A 167 -4.07 9.75 -17.25
N PRO A 168 -3.88 8.41 -17.30
CA PRO A 168 -3.06 7.70 -16.32
C PRO A 168 -1.57 8.14 -16.31
N LEU A 169 -1.00 8.50 -17.45
CA LEU A 169 0.39 8.96 -17.51
C LEU A 169 0.55 10.30 -16.77
N SER A 170 -0.40 11.22 -16.94
CA SER A 170 -0.44 12.49 -16.21
C SER A 170 -0.58 12.29 -14.70
N LEU A 171 -1.35 11.29 -14.25
CA LEU A 171 -1.46 10.94 -12.84
C LEU A 171 -0.13 10.41 -12.30
N LEU A 172 0.57 9.54 -13.04
CA LEU A 172 1.90 9.06 -12.66
C LEU A 172 2.91 10.22 -12.58
N VAL A 173 2.91 11.14 -13.55
CA VAL A 173 3.76 12.34 -13.52
C VAL A 173 3.50 13.16 -12.25
N ARG A 174 2.23 13.43 -11.93
CA ARG A 174 1.84 14.16 -10.72
C ARG A 174 2.22 13.43 -9.45
N ALA A 175 2.12 12.10 -9.45
CA ALA A 175 2.54 11.29 -8.32
C ALA A 175 4.05 11.44 -8.09
N LEU A 176 4.86 11.21 -9.13
CA LEU A 176 6.33 11.34 -9.03
C LEU A 176 6.78 12.74 -8.62
N GLN A 177 6.08 13.80 -9.05
CA GLN A 177 6.34 15.19 -8.63
C GLN A 177 6.18 15.42 -7.11
N ASN A 178 5.36 14.60 -6.44
CA ASN A 178 4.98 14.78 -5.04
C ASN A 178 5.57 13.70 -4.11
N ILE A 179 6.41 12.79 -4.62
CA ILE A 179 7.10 11.84 -3.75
C ILE A 179 8.19 12.54 -2.96
N THR A 180 8.38 12.16 -1.70
CA THR A 180 9.52 12.60 -0.90
C THR A 180 10.70 11.64 -1.09
N PRO A 181 11.85 12.06 -1.67
CA PRO A 181 12.92 11.12 -2.06
C PRO A 181 13.49 10.29 -0.90
N THR A 182 13.56 10.88 0.30
CA THR A 182 14.04 10.20 1.53
C THR A 182 13.13 9.07 2.01
N THR A 183 11.94 8.91 1.42
CA THR A 183 11.04 7.76 1.70
C THR A 183 11.29 6.59 0.75
N ILE A 184 11.84 6.85 -0.43
CA ILE A 184 12.21 5.84 -1.42
C ILE A 184 13.63 5.33 -1.14
N ILE A 185 14.55 6.23 -0.79
CA ILE A 185 15.95 5.90 -0.55
C ILE A 185 16.11 5.37 0.87
N ASN A 186 16.54 4.12 1.01
CA ASN A 186 16.90 3.54 2.29
C ASN A 186 18.38 3.84 2.59
N GLU A 187 18.67 4.71 3.56
CA GLU A 187 20.04 5.07 3.96
C GLU A 187 20.76 3.94 4.72
N ARG A 188 20.04 2.99 5.35
CA ARG A 188 20.63 1.89 6.11
C ARG A 188 21.23 0.81 5.20
N ILE A 189 20.59 0.58 4.06
CA ILE A 189 21.13 -0.26 3.00
C ILE A 189 21.96 0.68 2.15
N ARG A 190 23.30 0.66 2.28
CA ARG A 190 24.17 1.32 1.30
C ARG A 190 23.86 0.71 -0.07
N ASN A 191 22.93 1.32 -0.81
CA ASN A 191 22.28 0.71 -1.96
C ASN A 191 23.30 0.53 -3.09
N LEU A 192 23.92 -0.65 -3.16
CA LEU A 192 24.65 -1.11 -4.33
C LEU A 192 23.75 -1.20 -5.59
N HIS A 193 22.41 -1.19 -5.42
CA HIS A 193 21.43 -1.51 -6.45
C HIS A 193 20.24 -0.53 -6.59
N GLY A 194 20.32 0.68 -6.01
CA GLY A 194 19.23 1.67 -6.07
C GLY A 194 17.99 1.30 -5.22
N PRO A 195 16.88 2.07 -5.32
CA PRO A 195 15.65 1.81 -4.56
C PRO A 195 14.93 0.53 -4.99
N SER A 196 14.12 -0.03 -4.08
CA SER A 196 13.34 -1.24 -4.36
C SER A 196 12.03 -0.97 -5.09
N GLU A 197 11.53 -1.97 -5.82
CA GLU A 197 10.21 -1.94 -6.48
C GLU A 197 9.09 -1.60 -5.48
N LYS A 198 9.14 -2.20 -4.28
CA LYS A 198 8.17 -1.95 -3.22
C LYS A 198 8.20 -0.52 -2.67
N ALA A 199 9.38 0.11 -2.63
CA ALA A 199 9.49 1.50 -2.21
C ALA A 199 8.81 2.45 -3.20
N PHE A 200 9.04 2.25 -4.51
CA PHE A 200 8.32 3.01 -5.54
C PHE A 200 6.82 2.76 -5.49
N GLN A 201 6.40 1.50 -5.40
CA GLN A 201 4.99 1.13 -5.33
C GLN A 201 4.27 1.83 -4.17
N ALA A 202 4.82 1.73 -2.95
CA ALA A 202 4.21 2.33 -1.76
C ALA A 202 4.21 3.86 -1.82
N ALA A 203 5.30 4.49 -2.28
CA ALA A 203 5.37 5.94 -2.42
C ALA A 203 4.36 6.47 -3.45
N VAL A 204 4.30 5.85 -4.64
CA VAL A 204 3.35 6.25 -5.69
C VAL A 204 1.90 6.04 -5.22
N PHE A 205 1.60 4.93 -4.56
CA PHE A 205 0.27 4.67 -3.99
C PHE A 205 -0.16 5.75 -3.02
N CYS A 206 0.68 6.07 -2.02
CA CYS A 206 0.35 7.07 -1.00
C CYS A 206 0.06 8.42 -1.63
N VAL A 207 0.89 8.85 -2.58
CA VAL A 207 0.69 10.11 -3.27
C VAL A 207 -0.57 10.08 -4.13
N MET A 208 -0.78 9.06 -4.96
CA MET A 208 -1.98 8.97 -5.80
C MET A 208 -3.26 8.94 -4.97
N ASN A 209 -3.30 8.16 -3.89
CA ASN A 209 -4.46 8.05 -3.04
C ASN A 209 -4.87 9.39 -2.38
N GLU A 210 -3.91 10.28 -2.14
CA GLU A 210 -4.18 11.63 -1.61
C GLU A 210 -4.48 12.65 -2.72
N LEU A 211 -3.91 12.48 -3.92
CA LEU A 211 -4.12 13.37 -5.06
C LEU A 211 -5.47 13.16 -5.76
N LEU A 212 -6.00 11.94 -5.76
CA LEU A 212 -7.23 11.63 -6.50
C LEU A 212 -8.47 12.33 -5.91
N PRO A 213 -9.41 12.78 -6.76
CA PRO A 213 -10.70 13.32 -6.33
C PRO A 213 -11.56 12.23 -5.70
N THR A 214 -12.63 12.61 -4.98
CA THR A 214 -13.52 11.66 -4.27
C THR A 214 -14.25 10.66 -5.17
N SER A 215 -14.36 10.94 -6.47
CA SER A 215 -14.94 10.00 -7.46
C SER A 215 -13.97 8.91 -7.90
N MET A 216 -12.70 9.01 -7.50
CA MET A 216 -11.64 8.07 -7.88
C MET A 216 -10.95 7.51 -6.63
N ASP A 217 -10.65 6.21 -6.68
CA ASP A 217 -9.87 5.53 -5.65
C ASP A 217 -8.65 4.85 -6.26
N CYS A 218 -7.54 4.88 -5.53
CA CYS A 218 -6.39 4.05 -5.81
C CYS A 218 -6.42 2.85 -4.87
N LEU A 219 -6.37 1.65 -5.42
CA LEU A 219 -6.32 0.38 -4.71
C LEU A 219 -4.89 -0.18 -4.76
N PHE A 220 -4.43 -0.75 -3.64
CA PHE A 220 -3.08 -1.27 -3.47
C PHE A 220 -3.07 -2.80 -3.45
N GLU A 221 -2.17 -3.41 -4.22
CA GLU A 221 -2.00 -4.88 -4.30
C GLU A 221 -3.32 -5.63 -4.53
N VAL A 222 -4.02 -5.31 -5.62
CA VAL A 222 -5.31 -5.92 -5.95
C VAL A 222 -5.08 -7.37 -6.39
N ARG A 223 -5.49 -8.30 -5.51
CA ARG A 223 -5.26 -9.73 -5.69
C ARG A 223 -6.14 -10.30 -6.80
N ILE A 224 -5.51 -11.03 -7.71
CA ILE A 224 -6.16 -11.90 -8.69
C ILE A 224 -6.15 -13.34 -8.16
N ARG A 225 -5.06 -13.74 -7.51
CA ARG A 225 -4.83 -15.06 -6.90
C ARG A 225 -3.96 -14.93 -5.65
N GLU A 226 -3.80 -16.02 -4.90
CA GLU A 226 -3.05 -16.08 -3.63
C GLU A 226 -1.64 -15.48 -3.69
N HIS A 227 -0.95 -15.61 -4.83
CA HIS A 227 0.41 -15.10 -5.05
C HIS A 227 0.53 -14.17 -6.26
N GLU A 228 -0.59 -13.60 -6.70
CA GLU A 228 -0.62 -12.74 -7.87
C GLU A 228 -1.52 -11.53 -7.59
N ALA A 229 -0.90 -10.36 -7.49
CA ALA A 229 -1.55 -9.10 -7.24
C ALA A 229 -1.04 -8.04 -8.23
N LEU A 230 -1.95 -7.23 -8.74
CA LEU A 230 -1.63 -6.02 -9.48
C LEU A 230 -1.17 -4.95 -8.48
N ASP A 231 -0.03 -4.32 -8.74
CA ASP A 231 0.57 -3.39 -7.78
C ASP A 231 -0.35 -2.23 -7.39
N LEU A 232 -0.91 -1.52 -8.39
CA LEU A 232 -1.93 -0.49 -8.19
C LEU A 232 -3.04 -0.56 -9.22
N MET A 233 -4.24 -0.23 -8.79
CA MET A 233 -5.40 -0.09 -9.65
C MET A 233 -6.11 1.21 -9.31
N VAL A 234 -6.47 2.01 -10.33
CA VAL A 234 -7.30 3.19 -10.14
C VAL A 234 -8.69 2.87 -10.67
N ILE A 235 -9.68 3.18 -9.85
CA ILE A 235 -11.10 3.05 -10.20
C ILE A 235 -11.73 4.44 -10.26
N GLN A 236 -12.71 4.63 -11.14
CA GLN A 236 -13.51 5.84 -11.25
C GLN A 236 -14.99 5.47 -11.22
N ASP A 237 -15.74 6.00 -10.25
CA ASP A 237 -17.17 5.73 -10.09
C ASP A 237 -17.48 4.21 -10.10
N ASN A 238 -16.64 3.43 -9.40
CA ASN A 238 -16.65 1.95 -9.34
C ASN A 238 -16.34 1.21 -10.65
N ASN A 239 -15.81 1.89 -11.67
CA ASN A 239 -15.33 1.25 -12.90
C ASN A 239 -13.81 1.21 -12.94
N ASP A 240 -13.28 0.11 -13.45
CA ASP A 240 -11.85 -0.11 -13.64
C ASP A 240 -11.31 0.91 -14.67
N TRP A 241 -10.44 1.82 -14.24
CA TRP A 241 -9.92 2.90 -15.10
C TRP A 241 -8.54 2.56 -15.67
N CYS A 242 -7.57 2.23 -14.81
CA CYS A 242 -6.25 1.76 -15.23
C CYS A 242 -5.53 0.97 -14.13
N GLY A 243 -4.55 0.16 -14.53
CA GLY A 243 -3.60 -0.47 -13.60
C GLY A 243 -2.17 0.02 -13.79
N TYR A 244 -1.38 -0.02 -12.73
CA TYR A 244 0.08 0.17 -12.77
C TYR A 244 0.74 -1.09 -12.22
N GLU A 245 1.76 -1.57 -12.93
CA GLU A 245 2.64 -2.65 -12.50
C GLU A 245 4.07 -2.11 -12.51
N PHE A 246 4.78 -2.16 -11.39
CA PHE A 246 6.09 -1.56 -11.26
C PHE A 246 7.20 -2.57 -11.45
N LYS A 247 8.30 -2.17 -12.07
CA LYS A 247 9.53 -2.94 -12.13
C LYS A 247 10.71 -2.01 -11.93
N VAL A 248 11.84 -2.58 -11.52
CA VAL A 248 13.09 -1.84 -11.31
C VAL A 248 14.23 -2.53 -12.06
N GLU A 249 15.08 -1.71 -12.69
CA GLU A 249 16.30 -2.10 -13.41
C GLU A 249 16.09 -3.21 -14.45
N LYS A 250 14.99 -3.17 -15.21
CA LYS A 250 14.84 -3.97 -16.42
C LYS A 250 15.51 -3.24 -17.57
N ILE A 251 16.68 -3.72 -17.98
CA ILE A 251 17.53 -3.09 -18.98
C ILE A 251 17.48 -3.86 -20.30
N PHE A 252 17.64 -5.18 -20.26
CA PHE A 252 17.70 -6.02 -21.46
C PHE A 252 16.31 -6.54 -21.84
N SER A 253 16.05 -6.71 -23.15
CA SER A 253 14.75 -7.21 -23.64
C SER A 253 14.32 -8.53 -23.01
N ALA A 254 15.28 -9.43 -22.70
CA ALA A 254 15.01 -10.70 -22.03
C ALA A 254 14.39 -10.52 -20.63
N GLN A 255 14.77 -9.45 -19.91
CA GLN A 255 14.27 -9.15 -18.56
C GLN A 255 12.82 -8.65 -18.57
N PHE A 256 12.32 -8.19 -19.71
CA PHE A 256 10.93 -7.73 -19.88
C PHE A 256 9.95 -8.86 -20.23
N LYS A 257 10.44 -10.05 -20.59
CA LYS A 257 9.57 -11.16 -21.04
C LYS A 257 8.50 -11.52 -20.02
N ASP A 258 8.89 -11.72 -18.75
CA ASP A 258 7.96 -12.09 -17.69
C ASP A 258 7.09 -10.91 -17.23
N PRO A 259 7.63 -9.69 -17.01
CA PRO A 259 6.81 -8.51 -16.71
C PRO A 259 5.74 -8.21 -17.77
N VAL A 260 6.07 -8.30 -19.06
CA VAL A 260 5.10 -8.07 -20.14
C VAL A 260 4.02 -9.16 -20.14
N LYS A 261 4.40 -10.42 -19.91
CA LYS A 261 3.44 -11.52 -19.79
C LYS A 261 2.52 -11.33 -18.58
N GLN A 262 3.03 -10.82 -17.47
CA GLN A 262 2.26 -10.52 -16.27
C GLN A 262 1.28 -9.37 -16.51
N ALA A 263 1.76 -8.23 -17.02
CA ALA A 263 0.92 -7.09 -17.36
C ALA A 263 -0.20 -7.45 -18.34
N LYS A 264 0.08 -8.31 -19.34
CA LYS A 264 -0.94 -8.83 -20.25
C LYS A 264 -2.04 -9.61 -19.52
N ARG A 265 -1.69 -10.50 -18.59
CA ARG A 265 -2.68 -11.24 -17.80
C ARG A 265 -3.56 -10.31 -17.00
N TYR A 266 -2.98 -9.25 -16.43
CA TYR A 266 -3.73 -8.25 -15.66
C TYR A 266 -4.69 -7.48 -16.55
N ALA A 267 -4.24 -7.07 -17.74
CA ALA A 267 -5.08 -6.40 -18.72
C ALA A 267 -6.27 -7.28 -19.15
N GLU A 268 -6.04 -8.58 -19.39
CA GLU A 268 -7.09 -9.54 -19.74
C GLU A 268 -8.08 -9.78 -18.59
N TYR A 269 -7.58 -9.88 -17.35
CA TYR A 269 -8.41 -10.17 -16.18
C TYR A 269 -9.33 -8.99 -15.81
N PHE A 270 -8.76 -7.79 -15.70
CA PHE A 270 -9.49 -6.57 -15.33
C PHE A 270 -10.11 -5.85 -16.52
N ARG A 271 -9.80 -6.26 -17.76
CA ARG A 271 -10.29 -5.63 -19.00
C ARG A 271 -9.98 -4.13 -19.07
N MET A 272 -8.78 -3.74 -18.62
CA MET A 272 -8.29 -2.37 -18.60
C MET A 272 -6.85 -2.27 -19.10
N ASN A 273 -6.40 -1.05 -19.43
CA ASN A 273 -5.00 -0.81 -19.81
C ASN A 273 -4.09 -0.93 -18.58
N ILE A 274 -2.97 -1.65 -18.73
CA ILE A 274 -1.95 -1.79 -17.70
C ILE A 274 -0.70 -1.03 -18.09
N TYR A 275 -0.31 -0.07 -17.25
CA TYR A 275 0.92 0.68 -17.35
C TYR A 275 2.03 -0.12 -16.67
N LEU A 276 2.88 -0.76 -17.48
CA LEU A 276 4.09 -1.43 -17.00
C LEU A 276 5.17 -0.35 -16.83
N VAL A 277 5.42 0.07 -15.59
CA VAL A 277 6.32 1.17 -15.24
C VAL A 277 7.66 0.60 -14.80
N ASN A 278 8.72 0.83 -15.57
CA ASN A 278 10.07 0.39 -15.26
C ASN A 278 10.95 1.56 -14.81
N PHE A 279 11.37 1.56 -13.55
CA PHE A 279 12.33 2.53 -13.01
C PHE A 279 13.77 2.07 -13.29
N TYR A 280 14.62 2.99 -13.76
CA TYR A 280 16.04 2.70 -14.00
C TYR A 280 16.94 3.89 -13.67
N HIS A 281 18.15 3.61 -13.16
CA HIS A 281 19.09 4.63 -12.71
C HIS A 281 19.76 5.38 -13.89
N ASP A 282 19.97 6.69 -13.76
CA ASP A 282 20.52 7.55 -14.81
C ASP A 282 22.00 7.29 -15.15
N GLY A 283 22.79 6.81 -14.18
CA GLY A 283 24.17 6.35 -14.37
C GLY A 283 24.28 4.94 -14.98
N GLY A 284 23.15 4.28 -15.25
CA GLY A 284 23.08 2.95 -15.85
C GLY A 284 22.85 2.96 -17.36
N SER A 285 22.66 1.77 -17.92
CA SER A 285 22.26 1.60 -19.32
C SER A 285 20.80 1.98 -19.53
N THR A 286 20.47 2.51 -20.71
CA THR A 286 19.07 2.75 -21.09
C THR A 286 18.36 1.41 -21.40
N PRO A 287 17.10 1.23 -20.95
CA PRO A 287 16.32 0.04 -21.27
C PRO A 287 16.15 -0.18 -22.77
N ALA A 288 16.23 -1.44 -23.19
CA ALA A 288 15.98 -1.84 -24.56
C ALA A 288 14.52 -1.55 -24.95
N VAL A 289 14.31 -1.13 -26.19
CA VAL A 289 12.98 -1.01 -26.77
C VAL A 289 12.37 -2.42 -26.89
N VAL A 290 11.18 -2.61 -26.32
CA VAL A 290 10.46 -3.88 -26.37
C VAL A 290 9.04 -3.66 -26.86
N ASN A 291 8.55 -4.61 -27.66
CA ASN A 291 7.17 -4.62 -28.11
C ASN A 291 6.27 -5.11 -26.97
N VAL A 292 5.20 -4.38 -26.72
CA VAL A 292 4.16 -4.74 -25.74
C VAL A 292 2.82 -4.97 -26.42
N PRO A 293 1.93 -5.80 -25.82
CA PRO A 293 0.56 -5.96 -26.30
C PRO A 293 -0.22 -4.64 -26.31
N LYS A 294 -1.29 -4.56 -27.12
CA LYS A 294 -2.11 -3.35 -27.29
C LYS A 294 -2.66 -2.78 -25.98
N ASP A 295 -3.02 -3.65 -25.04
CA ASP A 295 -3.64 -3.26 -23.77
C ASP A 295 -2.60 -3.07 -22.64
N VAL A 296 -1.31 -3.00 -23.00
CA VAL A 296 -0.20 -2.74 -22.09
C VAL A 296 0.59 -1.54 -22.59
N THR A 297 0.82 -0.57 -21.72
CA THR A 297 1.64 0.62 -22.00
C THR A 297 2.95 0.52 -21.23
N LEU A 298 4.08 0.40 -21.93
CA LEU A 298 5.40 0.44 -21.28
C LEU A 298 5.81 1.88 -21.00
N VAL A 299 6.15 2.18 -19.76
CA VAL A 299 6.63 3.49 -19.32
C VAL A 299 8.00 3.31 -18.66
N ASN A 300 9.05 3.85 -19.26
CA ASN A 300 10.39 3.82 -18.67
C ASN A 300 10.63 5.12 -17.91
N VAL A 301 10.92 5.02 -16.61
CA VAL A 301 11.15 6.17 -15.73
C VAL A 301 12.60 6.17 -15.27
N LYS A 302 13.39 7.09 -15.81
CA LYS A 302 14.77 7.33 -15.39
C LYS A 302 14.78 8.08 -14.06
N TYR A 303 15.62 7.71 -13.11
CA TYR A 303 15.81 8.44 -11.85
C TYR A 303 17.31 8.70 -11.56
N ASN A 304 17.63 9.82 -10.92
CA ASN A 304 18.98 10.08 -10.40
C ASN A 304 19.21 9.42 -9.04
N ALA A 305 20.46 9.34 -8.60
CA ALA A 305 20.85 8.69 -7.33
C ALA A 305 20.05 9.18 -6.10
N GLU A 306 19.70 10.47 -6.07
CA GLU A 306 18.94 11.09 -4.97
C GLU A 306 17.42 11.01 -5.15
N CYS A 307 16.92 10.41 -6.24
CA CYS A 307 15.49 10.35 -6.58
C CYS A 307 14.77 11.72 -6.55
N THR A 308 15.52 12.81 -6.76
CA THR A 308 15.02 14.19 -6.83
C THR A 308 14.63 14.60 -8.25
N LYS A 309 15.01 13.79 -9.26
CA LYS A 309 14.71 14.02 -10.66
C LYS A 309 14.27 12.73 -11.31
N PHE A 310 13.16 12.80 -12.03
CA PHE A 310 12.64 11.72 -12.86
C PHE A 310 12.54 12.14 -14.32
N THR A 311 12.75 11.22 -15.26
CA THR A 311 12.48 11.45 -16.68
C THR A 311 11.67 10.29 -17.23
N ILE A 312 10.45 10.56 -17.67
CA ILE A 312 9.57 9.54 -18.23
C ILE A 312 9.76 9.50 -19.74
N ASN A 313 10.12 8.32 -20.25
CA ASN A 313 10.21 8.01 -21.66
C ASN A 313 9.08 7.06 -22.03
N THR A 314 8.20 7.55 -22.90
CA THR A 314 7.22 6.74 -23.63
C THR A 314 7.63 6.65 -25.10
N ILE A 315 6.92 5.86 -25.91
CA ILE A 315 7.22 5.70 -27.34
C ILE A 315 7.18 7.07 -28.07
N ASP A 316 6.31 7.98 -27.63
CA ASP A 316 6.04 9.25 -28.32
C ASP A 316 6.48 10.51 -27.57
N ASN A 317 6.77 10.42 -26.25
CA ASN A 317 7.05 11.59 -25.42
C ASN A 317 8.18 11.36 -24.40
N GLU A 318 8.99 12.39 -24.18
CA GLU A 318 9.93 12.53 -23.05
C GLU A 318 9.44 13.63 -22.10
N ILE A 319 9.27 13.32 -20.81
CA ILE A 319 8.78 14.25 -19.79
C ILE A 319 9.79 14.32 -18.65
N SER A 320 10.39 15.49 -18.42
CA SER A 320 11.29 15.74 -17.28
C SER A 320 10.53 16.25 -16.05
N ILE A 321 10.82 15.67 -14.90
CA ILE A 321 10.17 15.94 -13.62
C ILE A 321 11.24 16.26 -12.58
N ASN A 322 11.09 17.38 -11.88
CA ASN A 322 11.86 17.68 -10.68
C ASN A 322 10.96 17.53 -9.46
N VAL A 323 11.51 16.97 -8.39
CA VAL A 323 10.86 16.83 -7.09
C VAL A 323 11.39 17.92 -6.17
N SER A 324 10.46 18.63 -5.52
CA SER A 324 10.76 19.72 -4.58
C SER A 324 11.00 19.21 -3.17
#